data_AF-A0AA35TY63-F1
#
_entry.id   AF-A0AA35TY63-F1
#
_cell.length_a   1.000
_cell.length_b   1.000
_cell.length_c   1.000
_cell.angle_alpha   90.00
_cell.angle_beta   90.00
_cell.angle_gamma   90.00
#
_symmetry.space_group_name_H-M   'P 1'
#
loop_
_entity.id
_entity.type
_entity.pdbx_description
1 polymer ?
#
loop_
_entity_poly.entity_id
_entity_poly.type
_entity_poly.pdbx_seq_one_letter_code
_entity_poly.pdbx_strand_id
1 'polypeptide(L)'
;AGAGDFSLGSSVTIPAGTSLPTDGSHCVAVSGTEDTLLEGDEAFGARISGTDKSAVVSVGASDTTTITIIDNDAGEVEVAAASTSI
;
A
#
# COMPACT_ATOMS: atom_id res chain seq x y z
N ALA A 1 -5.21 -8.45 -8.94
CA ALA A 1 -5.64 -7.05 -8.96
C ALA A 1 -7.11 -6.99 -8.57
N GLY A 2 -7.42 -7.48 -7.37
CA GLY A 2 -8.68 -7.21 -6.72
C GLY A 2 -8.69 -5.72 -6.40
N ALA A 3 -9.51 -4.93 -7.09
CA ALA A 3 -9.64 -3.52 -6.77
C ALA A 3 -10.32 -3.41 -5.39
N GLY A 4 -9.54 -3.22 -4.32
CA GLY A 4 -10.09 -3.02 -2.97
C GLY A 4 -9.23 -3.52 -1.80
N ASP A 5 -8.12 -4.20 -2.08
CA ASP A 5 -7.13 -4.66 -1.10
C ASP A 5 -6.42 -3.50 -0.38
N PHE A 6 -6.22 -2.36 -1.03
CA PHE A 6 -5.52 -1.20 -0.44
C PHE A 6 -6.39 0.04 -0.24
N SER A 7 -6.00 0.85 0.74
CA SER A 7 -6.50 2.21 0.93
C SER A 7 -5.35 3.22 0.86
N LEU A 8 -5.49 4.21 0.00
CA LEU A 8 -4.59 5.35 -0.14
C LEU A 8 -5.36 6.64 0.17
N GLY A 9 -4.76 7.51 1.00
CA GLY A 9 -5.34 8.82 1.29
C GLY A 9 -5.41 9.72 0.06
N SER A 10 -6.27 10.74 0.10
CA SER A 10 -6.44 11.71 -0.99
C SER A 10 -5.53 12.95 -0.88
N SER A 11 -5.10 13.29 0.34
CA SER A 11 -4.25 14.45 0.61
C SER A 11 -3.53 14.31 1.95
N VAL A 12 -2.42 15.03 2.10
CA VAL A 12 -1.68 15.17 3.36
C VAL A 12 -1.50 16.64 3.66
N THR A 13 -1.74 17.03 4.91
CA THR A 13 -1.53 18.40 5.39
C THR A 13 -0.22 18.44 6.17
N ILE A 14 0.66 19.38 5.79
CA ILE A 14 1.86 19.73 6.55
C ILE A 14 1.57 21.03 7.30
N PRO A 15 1.30 21.00 8.62
CA PRO A 15 0.99 22.20 9.37
C PRO A 15 2.20 23.13 9.47
N ALA A 16 1.96 24.44 9.53
CA ALA A 16 3.04 25.38 9.81
C ALA A 16 3.61 25.12 11.22
N GLY A 17 4.93 25.10 11.34
CA GLY A 17 5.61 24.96 12.62
C GLY A 17 5.64 23.54 13.22
N THR A 18 5.20 22.51 12.50
CA THR A 18 5.46 21.12 12.92
C THR A 18 6.95 20.81 12.87
N SER A 19 7.48 20.30 13.98
CA SER A 19 8.82 19.71 13.98
C SER A 19 8.79 18.46 13.11
N LEU A 20 9.55 18.50 12.03
CA LEU A 20 9.81 17.34 11.21
C LEU A 20 10.99 16.54 11.75
N PRO A 21 11.16 15.27 11.35
CA PRO A 21 12.45 14.62 11.47
C PRO A 21 13.51 15.46 10.73
N THR A 22 14.78 15.23 11.06
CA THR A 22 15.91 16.05 10.59
C THR A 22 16.02 16.10 9.05
N ASP A 23 15.51 15.08 8.37
CA ASP A 23 15.47 14.97 6.91
C ASP A 23 14.29 15.73 6.26
N GLY A 24 13.39 16.32 7.06
CA GLY A 24 12.20 17.01 6.57
C GLY A 24 11.09 16.06 6.09
N SER A 25 11.15 14.78 6.43
CA SER A 25 10.21 13.77 5.91
C SER A 25 8.85 13.79 6.60
N HIS A 26 7.80 13.57 5.81
CA HIS A 26 6.45 13.25 6.29
C HIS A 26 6.02 11.89 5.75
N CYS A 27 5.38 11.08 6.59
CA CYS A 27 4.86 9.79 6.18
C CYS A 27 3.40 9.88 5.73
N VAL A 28 3.07 9.12 4.68
CA VAL A 28 1.69 8.85 4.27
C VAL A 28 1.39 7.41 4.63
N ALA A 29 0.33 7.19 5.42
CA ALA A 29 -0.08 5.84 5.77
C ALA A 29 -0.77 5.19 4.57
N VAL A 30 -0.40 3.94 4.32
CA VAL A 30 -0.99 3.04 3.34
C VAL A 30 -1.32 1.76 4.10
N SER A 31 -2.53 1.24 3.92
CA SER A 31 -2.97 0.00 4.55
C SER A 31 -3.49 -0.98 3.50
N GLY A 32 -3.06 -2.22 3.59
CA GLY A 32 -3.68 -3.35 2.91
C GLY A 32 -4.80 -3.97 3.76
N THR A 33 -5.58 -4.86 3.14
CA THR A 33 -6.60 -5.69 3.77
C THR A 33 -5.99 -7.06 3.98
N GLU A 34 -5.89 -7.48 5.23
CA GLU A 34 -5.48 -8.86 5.54
C GLU A 34 -6.69 -9.76 5.39
N ASP A 35 -6.54 -10.86 4.65
CA ASP A 35 -7.54 -11.93 4.63
C ASP A 35 -6.91 -13.32 4.62
N THR A 36 -7.46 -14.27 3.85
CA THR A 36 -7.01 -15.66 3.78
C THR A 36 -6.97 -16.18 2.34
N LEU A 37 -7.20 -15.31 1.37
CA LEU A 37 -7.31 -15.66 -0.03
C LEU A 37 -5.93 -15.57 -0.68
N LEU A 38 -5.47 -16.69 -1.23
CA LEU A 38 -4.25 -16.71 -2.03
C LEU A 38 -4.48 -15.99 -3.38
N GLU A 39 -4.04 -14.75 -3.50
CA GLU A 39 -4.22 -13.86 -4.66
C GLU A 39 -2.91 -13.54 -5.39
N GLY A 40 -1.77 -13.75 -4.73
CA GLY A 40 -0.43 -13.35 -5.13
C GLY A 40 -0.15 -11.86 -4.87
N ASP A 41 1.10 -11.43 -5.08
CA ASP A 41 1.51 -10.04 -4.84
C ASP A 41 0.76 -9.04 -5.74
N GLU A 42 0.32 -7.94 -5.14
CA GLU A 42 -0.41 -6.86 -5.82
C GLU A 42 0.38 -5.55 -5.75
N ALA A 43 0.35 -4.76 -6.83
CA ALA A 43 1.11 -3.51 -6.89
C ALA A 43 0.28 -2.35 -7.43
N PHE A 44 0.48 -1.16 -6.84
CA PHE A 44 -0.16 0.08 -7.27
C PHE A 44 0.79 1.28 -7.20
N GLY A 45 0.49 2.29 -8.01
CA GLY A 45 1.23 3.53 -8.06
C GLY A 45 0.63 4.60 -7.16
N ALA A 46 1.47 5.33 -6.43
CA ALA A 46 1.10 6.56 -5.75
C ALA A 46 1.80 7.76 -6.39
N ARG A 47 1.11 8.89 -6.48
CA ARG A 47 1.64 10.12 -7.07
C ARG A 47 1.23 11.36 -6.26
N ILE A 48 2.18 12.26 -6.03
CA ILE A 48 1.89 13.61 -5.55
C ILE A 48 1.46 14.46 -6.74
N SER A 49 0.17 14.76 -6.84
CA SER A 49 -0.41 15.49 -7.99
C SER A 49 -0.25 17.00 -7.91
N GLY A 50 0.01 17.55 -6.73
CA GLY A 50 0.14 18.99 -6.53
C GLY A 50 0.16 19.40 -5.06
N THR A 51 0.00 20.70 -4.83
CA THR A 51 -0.10 21.33 -3.52
C THR A 51 -1.06 22.51 -3.60
N ASP A 52 -1.74 22.81 -2.49
CA ASP A 52 -2.57 24.00 -2.33
C ASP A 52 -1.75 25.30 -2.17
N LYS A 53 -0.41 25.19 -2.07
CA LYS A 53 0.55 26.31 -1.95
C LYS A 53 1.49 26.42 -3.15
N SER A 54 0.99 26.20 -4.36
CA SER A 54 1.77 26.16 -5.60
C SER A 54 2.58 27.43 -5.92
N ALA A 55 2.23 28.58 -5.30
CA ALA A 55 2.98 29.83 -5.46
C ALA A 55 4.38 29.82 -4.79
N VAL A 56 4.60 28.93 -3.82
CA VAL A 56 5.84 28.89 -3.02
C VAL A 56 6.40 27.48 -2.82
N VAL A 57 5.63 26.44 -3.15
CA VAL A 57 6.04 25.03 -3.10
C VAL A 57 5.84 24.40 -4.47
N SER A 58 6.85 23.68 -4.93
CA SER A 58 6.78 22.85 -6.14
C SER A 58 6.92 21.37 -5.80
N VAL A 59 6.18 20.53 -6.50
CA VAL A 59 6.40 19.07 -6.46
C VAL A 59 7.71 18.76 -7.19
N GLY A 60 8.59 17.98 -6.55
CA GLY A 60 9.87 17.57 -7.13
C GLY A 60 9.71 16.51 -8.24
N ALA A 61 10.79 16.21 -8.95
CA ALA A 61 10.77 15.24 -10.06
C ALA A 61 10.48 13.80 -9.63
N SER A 62 10.77 13.45 -8.38
CA SER A 62 10.46 12.14 -7.79
C SER A 62 9.08 12.18 -7.12
N ASP A 63 8.03 12.40 -7.91
CA ASP A 63 6.64 12.54 -7.43
C ASP A 63 5.83 11.25 -7.45
N THR A 64 6.39 10.17 -8.01
CA THR A 64 5.75 8.85 -8.10
C THR A 64 6.51 7.78 -7.34
N THR A 65 5.77 6.83 -6.78
CA THR A 65 6.32 5.59 -6.23
C THR A 65 5.41 4.41 -6.55
N THR A 66 5.96 3.20 -6.52
CA THR A 66 5.20 1.94 -6.61
C THR A 66 5.22 1.27 -5.25
N ILE A 67 4.05 0.86 -4.78
CA ILE A 67 3.89 0.09 -3.55
C ILE A 67 3.45 -1.32 -3.95
N THR A 68 4.03 -2.32 -3.30
CA THR A 68 3.65 -3.73 -3.46
C THR A 68 3.11 -4.24 -2.12
N ILE A 69 1.93 -4.85 -2.16
CA ILE A 69 1.37 -5.66 -1.08
C ILE A 69 1.82 -7.09 -1.34
N ILE A 70 2.48 -7.66 -0.35
CA ILE A 70 3.02 -9.02 -0.41
C ILE A 70 1.96 -9.97 0.14
N ASP A 71 1.55 -10.94 -0.66
CA ASP A 71 0.62 -11.97 -0.24
C ASP A 71 1.35 -12.99 0.65
N ASN A 72 0.88 -13.13 1.88
CA ASN A 72 1.40 -14.04 2.90
C ASN A 72 0.49 -15.25 3.16
N ASP A 73 -0.55 -15.44 2.37
CA ASP A 73 -1.48 -16.56 2.49
C ASP A 73 -0.92 -17.85 1.87
N ALA A 74 -1.45 -18.98 2.33
CA ALA A 74 -1.07 -20.30 1.86
C ALA A 74 -2.31 -21.12 1.50
N GLY A 75 -2.30 -21.72 0.30
CA GLY A 75 -3.27 -22.73 -0.07
C GLY A 75 -2.94 -24.07 0.60
N GLU A 76 -3.91 -24.68 1.28
CA GLU A 76 -3.78 -26.03 1.82
C GLU A 76 -4.40 -27.06 0.84
N VAL A 77 -3.65 -28.11 0.53
CA VAL A 77 -4.13 -29.25 -0.28
C VAL A 77 -4.06 -30.51 0.57
N GLU A 78 -5.22 -31.05 0.93
CA GLU A 78 -5.32 -32.32 1.65
C GLU A 78 -5.62 -33.47 0.68
N VAL A 79 -4.88 -34.58 0.78
CA VAL A 79 -5.15 -35.83 0.05
C VAL A 79 -5.47 -36.93 1.06
N ALA A 80 -6.75 -37.31 1.16
CA ALA A 80 -7.18 -38.41 2.01
C ALA A 80 -7.04 -39.75 1.27
N ALA A 81 -6.44 -40.76 1.93
CA ALA A 81 -6.43 -42.13 1.42
C ALA A 81 -7.82 -42.75 1.61
N ALA A 82 -8.42 -43.28 0.53
CA ALA A 82 -9.65 -44.06 0.64
C ALA A 82 -9.36 -45.40 1.35
N SER A 83 -9.78 -45.54 2.61
CA SER A 83 -9.77 -46.84 3.27
C SER A 83 -10.84 -47.74 2.62
N THR A 84 -10.39 -48.67 1.79
CA THR A 84 -11.22 -49.78 1.33
C THR A 84 -10.90 -50.99 2.21
N SER A 85 -11.84 -51.40 3.05
CA SER A 85 -11.74 -52.67 3.78
C SER A 85 -12.05 -53.83 2.82
N ILE A 86 -11.17 -54.84 2.77
CA ILE A 86 -11.37 -56.09 2.00
C ILE A 86 -11.84 -57.22 2.92
#